data_AF-A0A2U1P5Q0-F1
#
_entry.id   AF-A0A2U1P5Q0-F1
#
_cell.length_a   1.000
_cell.length_b   1.000
_cell.length_c   1.000
_cell.angle_alpha   90.00
_cell.angle_beta   90.00
_cell.angle_gamma   90.00
#
_symmetry.space_group_name_H-M   'P 1'
#
loop_
_entity.id
_entity.type
_entity.pdbx_description
1 polymer ?
#
loop_
_entity_poly.entity_id
_entity_poly.type
_entity_poly.pdbx_seq_one_letter_code
_entity_poly.pdbx_strand_id
1 'polypeptide(L)'
;MFPCTYAIFQPYRNSDHSPAVLKIPTLSFTKPKPFKFYNFLAYKGGFLEMVSNQWNVQVAFQDPSILEGSFGGGNDGGGENK
;
A
#
# COMPACT_ATOMS: atom_id res chain seq x y z
N MET A 1 -5.39 22.97 34.08
CA MET A 1 -4.31 23.97 34.05
C MET A 1 -3.02 23.25 33.69
N PHE A 2 -2.19 23.78 32.78
CA PHE A 2 -0.95 23.14 32.34
C PHE A 2 0.25 23.84 32.99
N PRO A 3 0.71 23.40 34.18
CA PRO A 3 1.86 24.01 34.82
C PRO A 3 3.12 23.78 33.98
N CYS A 4 4.05 24.75 34.00
CA CYS A 4 5.32 24.72 33.29
C CYS A 4 5.23 24.74 31.74
N THR A 5 4.10 25.18 31.18
CA THR A 5 3.97 25.46 29.75
C THR A 5 4.71 26.74 29.36
N TYR A 6 5.44 26.71 28.25
CA TYR A 6 6.16 27.87 27.72
C TYR A 6 6.24 27.82 26.20
N ALA A 7 6.37 28.99 25.57
CA ALA A 7 6.60 29.11 24.14
C ALA A 7 8.09 29.33 23.85
N ILE A 8 8.59 28.72 22.78
CA ILE A 8 9.93 28.97 22.24
C ILE A 8 9.77 29.68 20.90
N PHE A 9 10.37 30.86 20.77
CA PHE A 9 10.50 31.57 19.51
C PHE A 9 11.82 31.16 18.84
N GLN A 10 11.75 30.76 17.57
CA GLN A 10 12.93 30.40 16.78
C GLN A 10 13.76 31.65 16.38
N PRO A 11 15.05 31.50 16.01
CA PRO A 11 16.03 32.59 16.07
C PRO A 11 15.66 33.89 15.36
N TYR A 12 16.15 34.94 16.00
CA TYR A 12 15.70 36.32 15.94
C TYR A 12 16.26 37.05 14.71
N ARG A 13 15.80 36.76 13.49
CA ARG A 13 16.00 37.68 12.34
C ARG A 13 15.30 37.35 11.02
N ASN A 14 14.61 36.22 10.91
CA ASN A 14 14.24 35.74 9.57
C ASN A 14 12.86 36.23 9.12
N SER A 15 11.96 36.58 10.05
CA SER A 15 10.62 37.07 9.75
C SER A 15 9.97 37.72 10.98
N ASP A 16 9.24 38.82 10.76
CA ASP A 16 8.25 39.42 11.67
C ASP A 16 7.08 38.48 12.01
N HIS A 17 6.94 37.38 11.27
CA HIS A 17 5.99 36.28 11.50
C HIS A 17 6.72 34.96 11.83
N SER A 18 7.73 35.03 12.70
CA SER A 18 8.49 33.83 13.09
C SER A 18 7.59 32.83 13.84
N PRO A 19 7.57 31.54 13.44
CA PRO A 19 6.75 30.53 14.09
C PRO A 19 7.18 30.33 15.55
N ALA A 20 6.19 30.24 16.45
CA ALA A 20 6.39 29.94 17.86
C ALA A 20 6.03 28.48 18.15
N VAL A 21 6.88 27.79 18.91
CA VAL A 21 6.67 26.40 19.33
C VAL A 21 6.19 26.39 20.77
N LEU A 22 4.94 25.96 21.01
CA LEU A 22 4.39 25.79 22.35
C LEU A 22 4.83 24.44 22.93
N LYS A 23 5.49 24.45 24.10
CA LYS A 23 5.86 23.26 24.85
C LYS A 23 4.97 23.10 26.07
N ILE A 24 4.33 21.95 26.19
CA ILE A 24 3.48 21.57 27.33
C ILE A 24 4.04 20.27 27.94
N PRO A 25 4.94 20.36 28.92
CA PRO A 25 5.63 19.19 29.48
C PRO A 25 4.70 18.18 30.15
N THR A 26 3.53 18.62 30.60
CA THR A 26 2.53 17.81 31.30
C THR A 26 1.58 17.05 30.36
N LEU A 27 1.68 17.24 29.05
CA LEU A 27 0.93 16.43 28.10
C LEU A 27 1.56 15.04 28.03
N SER A 28 0.81 14.03 28.48
CA SER A 28 1.14 12.64 28.20
C SER A 28 1.15 12.43 26.69
N PHE A 29 2.33 12.23 26.11
CA PHE A 29 2.48 11.86 24.71
C PHE A 29 1.91 10.45 24.51
N THR A 30 0.62 10.36 24.17
CA THR A 30 0.09 9.15 23.55
C THR A 30 0.81 8.98 22.22
N LYS A 31 1.20 7.74 21.87
CA LYS A 31 1.82 7.45 20.56
C LYS A 31 0.98 8.13 19.47
N PRO A 32 1.57 9.02 18.65
CA PRO A 32 0.81 9.68 17.59
C PRO A 32 0.24 8.58 16.70
N LYS A 33 -1.06 8.65 16.42
CA LYS A 33 -1.67 7.70 15.48
C LYS A 33 -0.93 7.82 14.15
N PRO A 34 -0.70 6.71 13.43
CA PRO A 34 -0.12 6.77 12.10
C PRO A 34 -0.87 7.81 11.26
N PHE A 35 -0.11 8.66 10.57
CA PHE A 35 -0.68 9.65 9.68
C PHE A 35 -1.46 8.93 8.56
N LYS A 36 -2.75 9.22 8.43
CA LYS A 36 -3.61 8.64 7.40
C LYS A 36 -3.82 9.67 6.30
N PHE A 37 -3.25 9.40 5.12
CA PHE A 37 -3.66 10.12 3.91
C PHE A 37 -5.09 9.73 3.57
N TYR A 38 -5.96 10.72 3.39
CA TYR A 38 -7.29 10.48 2.84
C TYR A 38 -7.15 10.11 1.37
N ASN A 39 -7.53 8.90 1.01
CA ASN A 39 -7.64 8.52 -0.40
C ASN A 39 -9.00 8.99 -0.93
N PHE A 40 -9.05 10.24 -1.42
CA PHE A 40 -10.28 10.81 -1.99
C PHE A 40 -10.75 10.08 -3.25
N LEU A 41 -9.83 9.46 -4.00
CA LEU A 41 -10.15 8.72 -5.22
C LEU A 41 -10.99 7.47 -4.91
N ALA A 42 -10.73 6.81 -3.77
CA ALA A 42 -11.49 5.65 -3.33
C ALA A 42 -12.98 5.91 -3.11
N TYR A 43 -13.39 7.16 -2.87
CA TYR A 43 -14.80 7.55 -2.71
C TYR A 43 -15.48 7.95 -4.01
N LYS A 44 -14.73 8.09 -5.11
CA LYS A 44 -15.30 8.37 -6.42
C LYS A 44 -15.99 7.10 -6.94
N GLY A 45 -17.26 7.24 -7.36
CA GLY A 45 -18.00 6.14 -7.98
C GLY A 45 -17.22 5.47 -9.12
N GLY A 46 -17.20 4.14 -9.15
CA GLY A 46 -16.52 3.34 -10.17
C GLY A 46 -14.99 3.26 -10.04
N PHE A 47 -14.36 4.02 -9.14
CA PHE A 47 -12.89 4.00 -9.02
C PHE A 47 -12.37 2.66 -8.49
N LEU A 48 -12.97 2.12 -7.43
CA LEU A 48 -12.54 0.85 -6.86
C LEU A 48 -12.78 -0.34 -7.80
N GLU A 49 -13.88 -0.32 -8.55
CA GLU A 49 -14.21 -1.32 -9.57
C GLU A 49 -13.17 -1.31 -10.71
N MET A 50 -12.85 -0.13 -11.25
CA MET A 50 -11.83 0.04 -12.28
C MET A 50 -10.45 -0.48 -11.83
N VAL A 51 -10.04 -0.12 -10.60
CA VAL A 51 -8.76 -0.56 -10.04
C VAL A 51 -8.76 -2.08 -9.86
N SER A 52 -9.83 -2.65 -9.33
CA SER A 52 -9.97 -4.11 -9.15
C SER A 52 -9.88 -4.84 -10.48
N ASN A 53 -10.56 -4.37 -11.52
CA ASN A 53 -10.55 -4.99 -12.83
C ASN A 53 -9.16 -4.99 -13.47
N GLN A 54 -8.38 -3.93 -13.27
CA GLN A 54 -7.06 -3.81 -13.88
C GLN A 54 -5.95 -4.50 -13.07
N TRP A 55 -6.09 -4.58 -11.75
CA TRP A 55 -5.07 -5.15 -10.87
C TRP A 55 -5.27 -6.62 -10.56
N ASN A 56 -6.50 -7.14 -10.70
CA ASN A 56 -6.78 -8.56 -10.53
C ASN A 56 -6.50 -9.37 -11.81
N VAL A 57 -5.43 -8.99 -12.53
CA VAL A 57 -4.94 -9.71 -13.70
C VAL A 57 -3.89 -10.69 -13.21
N GLN A 58 -4.14 -11.99 -13.42
CA GLN A 58 -3.15 -13.03 -13.22
C GLN A 58 -2.04 -12.83 -14.26
N VAL A 59 -0.93 -12.24 -13.84
CA VAL A 59 0.27 -12.14 -14.69
C VAL A 59 0.91 -13.53 -14.71
N ALA A 60 0.38 -14.41 -15.55
CA ALA A 60 1.11 -15.61 -15.91
C ALA A 60 2.38 -15.17 -16.65
N PHE A 61 3.55 -15.55 -16.14
CA PHE A 61 4.77 -15.50 -16.94
C PHE A 61 4.54 -16.43 -18.13
N GLN A 62 4.19 -15.84 -19.27
CA GLN A 62 4.09 -16.56 -20.52
C GLN A 62 5.52 -16.73 -21.01
N ASP A 63 6.20 -17.77 -20.51
CA ASP A 63 7.41 -18.27 -21.15
C ASP A 63 6.96 -18.99 -22.43
N PRO A 64 7.32 -18.49 -23.63
CA PRO A 64 6.92 -19.11 -24.90
C PRO A 64 7.56 -20.49 -25.13
N SER A 65 8.45 -20.97 -24.26
CA SER A 65 9.22 -22.20 -24.47
C SER A 65 8.56 -23.52 -24.03
N ILE A 66 7.41 -23.49 -23.33
CA ILE A 66 6.79 -24.71 -22.75
C ILE A 66 5.71 -25.36 -23.68
N LEU A 67 5.65 -24.98 -24.96
CA LEU A 67 4.75 -25.60 -25.96
C LEU A 67 5.45 -26.52 -26.97
N GLU A 68 6.50 -27.23 -26.56
CA GLU A 68 7.15 -28.27 -27.37
C GLU A 68 7.62 -29.40 -26.43
N GLY A 69 6.75 -30.38 -26.13
CA GLY A 69 7.20 -31.60 -25.45
C GLY A 69 6.19 -32.27 -24.54
N SER A 70 5.20 -32.95 -25.13
CA SER A 70 4.64 -34.20 -24.57
C SER A 70 3.74 -34.89 -25.59
N PHE A 71 4.35 -35.54 -26.59
CA PHE A 71 3.75 -36.70 -27.24
C PHE A 71 4.53 -37.93 -26.80
N GLY A 72 3.94 -38.68 -25.87
CA GLY A 72 4.52 -39.90 -25.31
C GLY A 72 3.41 -40.77 -24.70
N GLY A 73 2.35 -41.02 -25.47
CA GLY A 73 1.31 -41.97 -25.11
C GLY A 73 1.74 -43.39 -25.48
N GLY A 74 2.43 -44.06 -24.57
CA GLY A 74 2.56 -45.52 -24.60
C GLY A 74 1.32 -46.13 -23.96
N ASN A 75 0.66 -47.06 -24.65
CA ASN A 75 -0.14 -48.08 -23.99
C ASN A 75 -0.11 -49.37 -24.81
N ASP A 76 0.77 -50.27 -24.39
CA ASP A 76 0.71 -51.70 -24.70
C ASP A 76 -0.52 -52.32 -24.04
N GLY A 77 -1.19 -53.26 -24.72
CA GLY A 77 -2.27 -54.05 -24.12
C GLY A 77 -3.13 -54.76 -25.14
N GLY A 78 -2.69 -55.93 -25.58
CA GLY A 78 -3.37 -56.78 -26.56
C GLY A 78 -4.62 -57.51 -26.03
N GLY A 79 -5.23 -58.29 -26.93
CA GLY A 79 -6.25 -59.29 -26.57
C GLY A 79 -7.30 -59.51 -27.64
N GLU A 80 -7.11 -60.56 -28.44
CA GLU A 80 -8.02 -61.12 -29.44
C GLU A 80 -9.40 -61.51 -28.84
N ASN A 81 -10.43 -61.66 -29.69
CA ASN A 81 -11.07 -62.95 -29.97
C ASN A 81 -12.36 -62.81 -30.82
N LYS A 82 -12.33 -63.53 -31.96
CA LYS A 82 -13.38 -64.08 -32.84
C LYS A 82 -14.82 -63.58 -32.74
#